data_AF-L0H0Y9-F1
#
_entry.id   AF-L0H0Y9-F1
#
_cell.length_a   1.000
_cell.length_b   1.000
_cell.length_c   1.000
_cell.angle_alpha   90.00
_cell.angle_beta   90.00
_cell.angle_gamma   90.00
#
_symmetry.space_group_name_H-M   'P 1'
#
loop_
_entity.id
_entity.type
_entity.pdbx_description
1 polymer ?
#
loop_
_entity_poly.entity_id
_entity_poly.type
_entity_poly.pdbx_seq_one_letter_code
_entity_poly.pdbx_strand_id
1 'polypeptide(L)'
;MSLIQTNYTEAPEAAPNVMIIFGAGGDLTRRKLIPALFHLAAAGLLPESFAMLGLDRLELDDERFRDRIAEQVKETVGAVFDHVVWQRLVSSIHYMQIDMREGADYEHLCERLGRIDAERGTDGNYLFYLAVPPSLFGEITDRLGEVGLLHETEDDWRRVIIEKPFGHDLESAIALNREMHRNMDEEQIYRIDHYLGKETVQNIMVFRFANSFFEPLWNRNHIDHVQITVAESVGVEHRGAYYEEAGALRDMLPNHLLVLLGFLAMDPPSSFESEAVRIEINKVLDAVKPLTPEEVLTHAVRGQYGAGTMPGGEKVPAYRASPDVNPRSYTETYAALKLSMDSWRWAGVPFYLRTGKRLTAHYTEVAIQFKRAPTIMFKDTAVEELTPDMLVLRIQPNEGIQMSFGAKVPGPTMQVGTVNMDFCYEDYFGNKPATGYETLIYDCMNGDATLFKHADTVEKGWEIVQSVMDVWAAIPPRDFPNYAAGSWGPAAAGELTKRDGRLWRRIAVPKARAGSRSA
;
A
#
# COMPACT_ATOMS: atom_id res chain seq x y z
N MET A 1 16.42 -29.71 9.15
CA MET A 1 15.01 -29.49 9.51
C MET A 1 14.34 -28.91 8.29
N SER A 2 13.37 -29.63 7.76
CA SER A 2 12.65 -29.29 6.53
C SER A 2 11.97 -27.93 6.71
N LEU A 3 12.44 -26.93 5.97
CA LEU A 3 11.78 -25.63 5.89
C LEU A 3 10.43 -25.85 5.21
N ILE A 4 9.37 -25.67 5.98
CA ILE A 4 7.99 -25.66 5.49
C ILE A 4 7.91 -24.53 4.50
N GLN A 5 7.88 -24.87 3.21
CA GLN A 5 7.34 -23.97 2.19
C GLN A 5 5.93 -23.62 2.65
N THR A 6 5.67 -22.35 2.95
CA THR A 6 4.31 -21.83 3.08
C THR A 6 3.67 -21.96 1.71
N ASN A 7 3.11 -23.13 1.50
CA ASN A 7 2.35 -23.47 0.33
C ASN A 7 0.96 -22.90 0.62
N TYR A 8 0.42 -22.04 -0.25
CA TYR A 8 -0.98 -21.59 -0.20
C TYR A 8 -1.99 -22.77 -0.18
N THR A 9 -1.53 -24.02 -0.28
CA THR A 9 -2.31 -25.26 -0.38
C THR A 9 -2.97 -25.74 0.91
N GLU A 10 -2.76 -25.10 2.06
CA GLU A 10 -3.50 -25.42 3.29
C GLU A 10 -4.66 -24.47 3.57
N ALA A 11 -4.75 -23.36 2.84
CA ALA A 11 -5.88 -22.45 2.95
C ALA A 11 -7.13 -23.09 2.31
N PRO A 12 -8.32 -22.96 2.93
CA PRO A 12 -9.54 -23.51 2.36
C PRO A 12 -9.90 -22.80 1.04
N GLU A 13 -10.66 -23.47 0.18
CA GLU A 13 -11.29 -22.79 -0.95
C GLU A 13 -12.18 -21.65 -0.46
N ALA A 14 -12.24 -20.56 -1.24
CA ALA A 14 -13.20 -19.50 -0.98
C ALA A 14 -14.64 -20.02 -1.09
N ALA A 15 -15.58 -19.34 -0.43
CA ALA A 15 -16.99 -19.65 -0.56
C ALA A 15 -17.47 -19.52 -2.03
N PRO A 16 -18.47 -20.30 -2.48
CA PRO A 16 -19.13 -20.10 -3.77
C PRO A 16 -19.49 -18.63 -3.99
N ASN A 17 -19.13 -18.05 -5.14
CA ASN A 17 -19.41 -16.65 -5.44
C ASN A 17 -19.31 -16.29 -6.93
N VAL A 18 -19.93 -15.17 -7.30
CA VAL A 18 -19.67 -14.46 -8.54
C VAL A 18 -18.85 -13.20 -8.25
N MET A 19 -17.74 -13.02 -8.97
CA MET A 19 -17.00 -11.76 -9.00
C MET A 19 -17.42 -10.90 -10.20
N ILE A 20 -18.09 -9.79 -9.93
CA ILE A 20 -18.57 -8.84 -10.93
C ILE A 20 -17.58 -7.68 -11.03
N ILE A 21 -16.93 -7.50 -12.19
CA ILE A 21 -15.93 -6.44 -12.39
C ILE A 21 -16.52 -5.34 -13.27
N PHE A 22 -16.82 -4.19 -12.68
CA PHE A 22 -17.11 -2.95 -13.42
C PHE A 22 -15.81 -2.37 -13.99
N GLY A 23 -15.80 -2.01 -15.27
CA GLY A 23 -14.59 -1.57 -15.97
C GLY A 23 -13.72 -2.74 -16.42
N ALA A 24 -14.35 -3.87 -16.79
CA ALA A 24 -13.65 -5.10 -17.15
C ALA A 24 -12.72 -4.95 -18.37
N GLY A 25 -12.96 -3.98 -19.25
CA GLY A 25 -12.10 -3.68 -20.39
C GLY A 25 -10.86 -2.82 -20.05
N GLY A 26 -10.74 -2.36 -18.80
CA GLY A 26 -9.69 -1.46 -18.32
C GLY A 26 -8.32 -2.11 -18.11
N ASP A 27 -7.29 -1.26 -17.96
CA ASP A 27 -5.90 -1.71 -17.80
C ASP A 27 -5.65 -2.44 -16.47
N LEU A 28 -6.34 -2.04 -15.40
CA LEU A 28 -6.24 -2.66 -14.07
C LEU A 28 -6.68 -4.13 -14.12
N THR A 29 -7.89 -4.37 -14.63
CA THR A 29 -8.46 -5.72 -14.78
C THR A 29 -7.49 -6.63 -15.51
N ARG A 30 -6.98 -6.13 -16.63
CA ARG A 30 -6.09 -6.82 -17.55
C ARG A 30 -4.72 -7.17 -16.96
N ARG A 31 -4.11 -6.23 -16.24
CA ARG A 31 -2.73 -6.37 -15.73
C ARG A 31 -2.64 -6.91 -14.31
N LYS A 32 -3.73 -6.86 -13.54
CA LYS A 32 -3.73 -7.20 -12.10
C LYS A 32 -4.82 -8.20 -11.75
N LEU A 33 -6.09 -7.92 -12.05
CA LEU A 33 -7.20 -8.74 -11.55
C LEU A 33 -7.26 -10.13 -12.20
N ILE A 34 -7.21 -10.21 -13.54
CA ILE A 34 -7.25 -11.53 -14.22
C ILE A 34 -6.00 -12.36 -13.91
N PRO A 35 -4.76 -11.81 -13.93
CA PRO A 35 -3.59 -12.54 -13.44
C PRO A 35 -3.74 -13.02 -11.98
N ALA A 36 -4.32 -12.21 -11.10
CA ALA A 36 -4.56 -12.61 -9.72
C ALA A 36 -5.55 -13.78 -9.61
N LEU A 37 -6.66 -13.73 -10.35
CA LEU A 37 -7.62 -14.85 -10.45
C LEU A 37 -6.97 -16.11 -11.02
N PHE A 38 -6.06 -15.98 -12.00
CA PHE A 38 -5.29 -17.12 -12.52
C PHE A 38 -4.42 -17.75 -11.43
N HIS A 39 -3.72 -16.94 -10.61
CA HIS A 39 -2.92 -17.45 -9.51
C HIS A 39 -3.77 -18.14 -8.42
N LEU A 40 -4.94 -17.57 -8.07
CA LEU A 40 -5.87 -18.20 -7.14
C LEU A 40 -6.41 -19.54 -7.69
N ALA A 41 -6.74 -19.59 -8.98
CA ALA A 41 -7.14 -20.82 -9.65
C ALA A 41 -6.01 -21.87 -9.66
N ALA A 42 -4.77 -21.45 -9.92
CA ALA A 42 -3.60 -22.34 -9.92
C ALA A 42 -3.29 -22.89 -8.52
N ALA A 43 -3.57 -22.10 -7.48
CA ALA A 43 -3.42 -22.49 -6.08
C ALA A 43 -4.57 -23.38 -5.56
N GLY A 44 -5.66 -23.53 -6.33
CA GLY A 44 -6.84 -24.28 -5.90
C GLY A 44 -7.64 -23.55 -4.83
N LEU A 45 -7.64 -22.20 -4.85
CA LEU A 45 -8.34 -21.37 -3.86
C LEU A 45 -9.68 -20.81 -4.37
N LEU A 46 -9.98 -20.98 -5.66
CA LEU A 46 -11.29 -20.67 -6.22
C LEU A 46 -12.15 -21.93 -6.25
N PRO A 47 -13.41 -21.88 -5.76
CA PRO A 47 -14.30 -23.02 -5.82
C PRO A 47 -14.72 -23.33 -7.27
N GLU A 48 -15.17 -24.56 -7.55
CA GLU A 48 -15.67 -24.93 -8.88
C GLU A 48 -16.91 -24.11 -9.31
N SER A 49 -17.68 -23.64 -8.32
CA SER A 49 -18.84 -22.76 -8.49
C SER A 49 -18.49 -21.30 -8.75
N PHE A 50 -17.21 -20.93 -8.71
CA PHE A 50 -16.78 -19.57 -8.99
C PHE A 50 -17.12 -19.14 -10.42
N ALA A 51 -17.66 -17.94 -10.56
CA ALA A 51 -17.83 -17.27 -11.85
C ALA A 51 -17.32 -15.83 -11.80
N MET A 52 -16.92 -15.31 -12.97
CA MET A 52 -16.59 -13.90 -13.15
C MET A 52 -17.55 -13.29 -14.18
N LEU A 53 -18.12 -12.13 -13.88
CA LEU A 53 -18.88 -11.33 -14.85
C LEU A 53 -18.17 -9.99 -15.09
N GLY A 54 -17.63 -9.81 -16.29
CA GLY A 54 -17.07 -8.53 -16.73
C GLY A 54 -18.13 -7.58 -17.24
N LEU A 55 -18.12 -6.34 -16.75
CA LEU A 55 -19.03 -5.26 -17.14
C LEU A 55 -18.23 -4.10 -17.74
N ASP A 56 -18.54 -3.70 -18.98
CA ASP A 56 -17.94 -2.52 -19.62
C ASP A 56 -18.88 -1.99 -20.73
N ARG A 57 -18.58 -0.82 -21.27
CA ARG A 57 -19.34 -0.20 -22.38
C ARG A 57 -19.02 -0.81 -23.76
N LEU A 58 -17.95 -1.61 -23.84
CA LEU A 58 -17.47 -2.20 -25.08
C LEU A 58 -18.48 -3.24 -25.60
N GLU A 59 -18.81 -3.18 -26.88
CA GLU A 59 -19.71 -4.14 -27.50
C GLU A 59 -18.97 -5.46 -27.78
N LEU A 60 -18.96 -6.34 -26.79
CA LEU A 60 -18.35 -7.67 -26.84
C LEU A 60 -19.34 -8.74 -26.36
N ASP A 61 -19.14 -9.97 -26.82
CA ASP A 61 -19.77 -11.16 -26.26
C ASP A 61 -18.76 -11.91 -25.35
N ASP A 62 -19.22 -12.99 -24.72
CA ASP A 62 -18.39 -13.82 -23.84
C ASP A 62 -17.12 -14.32 -24.56
N GLU A 63 -17.25 -14.81 -25.79
CA GLU A 63 -16.13 -15.39 -26.56
C GLU A 63 -15.06 -14.34 -26.88
N ARG A 64 -15.47 -13.19 -27.43
CA ARG A 64 -14.55 -12.10 -27.77
C ARG A 64 -13.88 -11.51 -26.54
N PHE A 65 -14.60 -11.44 -25.40
CA PHE A 65 -14.01 -10.98 -24.16
C PHE A 65 -12.94 -11.96 -23.65
N ARG A 66 -13.23 -13.28 -23.66
CA ARG A 66 -12.28 -14.35 -23.30
C ARG A 66 -11.03 -14.35 -24.18
N ASP A 67 -11.19 -14.20 -25.50
CA ASP A 67 -10.07 -14.11 -26.43
C ASP A 67 -9.17 -12.92 -26.13
N ARG A 68 -9.77 -11.77 -25.84
CA ARG A 68 -9.04 -10.53 -25.55
C ARG A 68 -8.19 -10.61 -24.28
N ILE A 69 -8.65 -11.31 -23.25
CA ILE A 69 -7.90 -11.46 -22.00
C ILE A 69 -6.84 -12.59 -22.06
N ALA A 70 -7.06 -13.61 -22.90
CA ALA A 70 -6.19 -14.79 -22.96
C ALA A 70 -4.73 -14.48 -23.31
N GLU A 71 -4.50 -13.63 -24.32
CA GLU A 71 -3.15 -13.27 -24.77
C GLU A 71 -2.35 -12.56 -23.66
N GLN A 72 -3.00 -11.66 -22.92
CA GLN A 72 -2.35 -10.84 -21.90
C GLN A 72 -2.10 -11.56 -20.59
N VAL A 73 -2.99 -12.48 -20.19
CA VAL A 73 -2.72 -13.32 -19.01
C VAL A 73 -1.48 -14.16 -19.27
N LYS A 74 -1.35 -14.71 -20.48
CA LYS A 74 -0.15 -15.44 -20.88
C LYS A 74 1.12 -14.58 -20.84
N GLU A 75 1.06 -13.33 -21.32
CA GLU A 75 2.18 -12.39 -21.22
C GLU A 75 2.53 -12.03 -19.77
N THR A 76 1.52 -11.80 -18.93
CA THR A 76 1.71 -11.30 -17.56
C THR A 76 2.17 -12.39 -16.60
N VAL A 77 1.59 -13.59 -16.70
CA VAL A 77 1.96 -14.77 -15.90
C VAL A 77 3.29 -15.36 -16.39
N GLY A 78 3.55 -15.30 -17.70
CA GLY A 78 4.81 -15.72 -18.29
C GLY A 78 5.06 -17.23 -18.12
N ALA A 79 6.24 -17.58 -17.59
CA ALA A 79 6.72 -18.96 -17.56
C ALA A 79 5.90 -19.92 -16.69
N VAL A 80 5.08 -19.39 -15.77
CA VAL A 80 4.24 -20.18 -14.85
C VAL A 80 2.84 -20.43 -15.42
N PHE A 81 2.59 -20.00 -16.66
CA PHE A 81 1.28 -20.14 -17.28
C PHE A 81 0.95 -21.62 -17.57
N ASP A 82 -0.14 -22.09 -16.98
CA ASP A 82 -0.68 -23.44 -17.13
C ASP A 82 -1.97 -23.41 -17.95
N HIS A 83 -1.95 -24.11 -19.08
CA HIS A 83 -3.08 -24.17 -20.01
C HIS A 83 -4.32 -24.83 -19.41
N VAL A 84 -4.18 -25.84 -18.56
CA VAL A 84 -5.31 -26.55 -17.94
C VAL A 84 -5.98 -25.64 -16.92
N VAL A 85 -5.20 -24.96 -16.09
CA VAL A 85 -5.71 -23.98 -15.13
C VAL A 85 -6.44 -22.85 -15.85
N TRP A 86 -5.84 -22.31 -16.93
CA TRP A 86 -6.46 -21.26 -17.72
C TRP A 86 -7.78 -21.71 -18.35
N GLN A 87 -7.84 -22.91 -18.94
CA GLN A 87 -9.07 -23.41 -19.56
C GLN A 87 -10.20 -23.59 -18.54
N ARG A 88 -9.89 -24.03 -17.32
CA ARG A 88 -10.87 -24.08 -16.23
C ARG A 88 -11.39 -22.69 -15.88
N LEU A 89 -10.50 -21.74 -15.64
CA LEU A 89 -10.86 -20.37 -15.27
C LEU A 89 -11.65 -19.65 -16.38
N VAL A 90 -11.16 -19.68 -17.62
CA VAL A 90 -11.80 -18.94 -18.72
C VAL A 90 -13.21 -19.43 -19.03
N SER A 91 -13.51 -20.70 -18.72
CA SER A 91 -14.85 -21.26 -18.87
C SER A 91 -15.89 -20.60 -17.96
N SER A 92 -15.46 -20.05 -16.82
CA SER A 92 -16.33 -19.38 -15.84
C SER A 92 -16.31 -17.85 -15.97
N ILE A 93 -15.63 -17.32 -17.00
CA ILE A 93 -15.62 -15.89 -17.30
C ILE A 93 -16.76 -15.57 -18.27
N HIS A 94 -17.59 -14.62 -17.89
CA HIS A 94 -18.71 -14.09 -18.66
C HIS A 94 -18.52 -12.59 -18.87
N TYR A 95 -19.24 -12.03 -19.83
CA TYR A 95 -19.25 -10.63 -20.14
C TYR A 95 -20.68 -10.13 -20.35
N MET A 96 -20.91 -8.86 -20.05
CA MET A 96 -22.11 -8.13 -20.40
C MET A 96 -21.75 -6.68 -20.68
N GLN A 97 -22.25 -6.17 -21.80
CA GLN A 97 -22.20 -4.74 -22.09
C GLN A 97 -23.19 -4.01 -21.19
N ILE A 98 -22.75 -2.90 -20.60
CA ILE A 98 -23.60 -2.06 -19.74
C ILE A 98 -23.20 -0.59 -19.87
N ASP A 99 -24.18 0.30 -19.92
CA ASP A 99 -23.98 1.70 -19.53
C ASP A 99 -24.20 1.82 -18.02
N MET A 100 -23.11 2.08 -17.30
CA MET A 100 -23.11 2.15 -15.83
C MET A 100 -24.04 3.24 -15.27
N ARG A 101 -24.48 4.19 -16.11
CA ARG A 101 -25.39 5.29 -15.75
C ARG A 101 -26.86 4.98 -16.02
N GLU A 102 -27.13 4.00 -16.89
CA GLU A 102 -28.48 3.66 -17.35
C GLU A 102 -29.12 2.63 -16.41
N GLY A 103 -30.25 2.99 -15.81
CA GLY A 103 -30.91 2.14 -14.80
C GLY A 103 -31.45 0.84 -15.37
N ALA A 104 -31.94 0.86 -16.61
CA ALA A 104 -32.52 -0.32 -17.26
C ALA A 104 -31.52 -1.48 -17.44
N ASP A 105 -30.23 -1.16 -17.61
CA ASP A 105 -29.20 -2.20 -17.76
C ASP A 105 -28.97 -2.99 -16.46
N TYR A 106 -29.29 -2.43 -15.29
CA TYR A 106 -29.17 -3.13 -14.00
C TYR A 106 -30.26 -4.19 -13.81
N GLU A 107 -31.42 -4.05 -14.45
CA GLU A 107 -32.43 -5.13 -14.51
C GLU A 107 -31.90 -6.30 -15.34
N HIS A 108 -31.28 -6.02 -16.49
CA HIS A 108 -30.61 -7.04 -17.31
C HIS A 108 -29.43 -7.70 -16.57
N LEU A 109 -28.73 -6.95 -15.72
CA LEU A 109 -27.66 -7.50 -14.86
C LEU A 109 -28.24 -8.54 -13.88
N CYS A 110 -29.37 -8.26 -13.25
CA CYS A 110 -30.05 -9.23 -12.37
C CYS A 110 -30.42 -10.51 -13.12
N GLU A 111 -30.97 -10.40 -14.33
CA GLU A 111 -31.28 -11.58 -15.16
C GLU A 111 -30.01 -12.37 -15.52
N ARG A 112 -28.92 -11.68 -15.86
CA ARG A 112 -27.66 -12.31 -16.24
C ARG A 112 -27.04 -13.05 -15.06
N LEU A 113 -27.03 -12.45 -13.87
CA LEU A 113 -26.54 -13.08 -12.65
C LEU A 113 -27.38 -14.30 -12.26
N GLY A 114 -28.71 -14.20 -12.31
CA GLY A 114 -29.59 -15.33 -12.02
C GLY A 114 -29.37 -16.54 -12.94
N ARG A 115 -29.00 -16.33 -14.21
CA ARG A 115 -28.59 -17.43 -15.12
C ARG A 115 -27.25 -18.05 -14.70
N ILE A 116 -26.26 -17.22 -14.40
CA ILE A 116 -24.93 -17.68 -13.96
C ILE A 116 -25.06 -18.51 -12.68
N ASP A 117 -25.84 -18.03 -11.70
CA ASP A 117 -26.06 -18.71 -10.43
C ASP A 117 -26.71 -20.08 -10.63
N ALA A 118 -27.74 -20.14 -11.48
CA ALA A 118 -28.41 -21.41 -11.81
C ALA A 118 -27.48 -22.41 -12.53
N GLU A 119 -26.53 -21.92 -13.33
CA GLU A 119 -25.56 -22.76 -14.04
C GLU A 119 -24.40 -23.23 -13.15
N ARG A 120 -23.99 -22.42 -12.18
CA ARG A 120 -22.74 -22.60 -11.42
C ARG A 120 -22.91 -22.96 -9.95
N GLY A 121 -24.06 -22.69 -9.34
CA GLY A 121 -24.28 -22.93 -7.91
C GLY A 121 -23.44 -22.03 -7.03
N THR A 122 -23.52 -20.71 -7.27
CA THR A 122 -22.73 -19.66 -6.60
C THR A 122 -23.28 -19.25 -5.23
N ASP A 123 -24.38 -19.87 -4.79
CA ASP A 123 -25.13 -19.56 -3.57
C ASP A 123 -25.58 -18.08 -3.47
N GLY A 124 -25.69 -17.37 -4.60
CA GLY A 124 -26.13 -15.98 -4.63
C GLY A 124 -25.13 -14.98 -4.05
N ASN A 125 -23.89 -15.40 -3.75
CA ASN A 125 -22.86 -14.54 -3.17
C ASN A 125 -22.18 -13.68 -4.24
N TYR A 126 -22.19 -12.35 -4.05
CA TYR A 126 -21.68 -11.42 -5.05
C TYR A 126 -20.58 -10.52 -4.51
N LEU A 127 -19.44 -10.51 -5.23
CA LEU A 127 -18.33 -9.60 -5.03
C LEU A 127 -18.28 -8.60 -6.19
N PHE A 128 -18.64 -7.35 -5.94
CA PHE A 128 -18.56 -6.26 -6.91
C PHE A 128 -17.21 -5.56 -6.82
N TYR A 129 -16.42 -5.60 -7.89
CA TYR A 129 -15.15 -4.88 -8.00
C TYR A 129 -15.33 -3.65 -8.89
N LEU A 130 -15.18 -2.45 -8.31
CA LEU A 130 -15.32 -1.19 -9.03
C LEU A 130 -13.97 -0.75 -9.61
N ALA A 131 -13.55 -1.35 -10.73
CA ALA A 131 -12.34 -0.97 -11.48
C ALA A 131 -12.61 0.24 -12.41
N VAL A 132 -13.27 1.27 -11.87
CA VAL A 132 -13.76 2.45 -12.58
C VAL A 132 -13.27 3.74 -11.91
N PRO A 133 -13.40 4.92 -12.55
CA PRO A 133 -13.09 6.19 -11.91
C PRO A 133 -13.93 6.42 -10.64
N PRO A 134 -13.38 7.06 -9.58
CA PRO A 134 -14.08 7.28 -8.31
C PRO A 134 -15.41 8.03 -8.42
N SER A 135 -15.54 8.90 -9.43
CA SER A 135 -16.78 9.63 -9.72
C SER A 135 -17.98 8.74 -10.04
N LEU A 136 -17.76 7.46 -10.34
CA LEU A 136 -18.81 6.49 -10.63
C LEU A 136 -19.15 5.59 -9.44
N PHE A 137 -18.39 5.62 -8.33
CA PHE A 137 -18.63 4.71 -7.20
C PHE A 137 -20.02 4.90 -6.60
N GLY A 138 -20.40 6.15 -6.32
CA GLY A 138 -21.72 6.49 -5.80
C GLY A 138 -22.85 6.09 -6.75
N GLU A 139 -22.74 6.47 -8.02
CA GLU A 139 -23.76 6.17 -9.03
C GLU A 139 -23.97 4.66 -9.22
N ILE A 140 -22.89 3.88 -9.31
CA ILE A 140 -23.00 2.41 -9.44
C ILE A 140 -23.63 1.79 -8.20
N THR A 141 -23.22 2.23 -6.99
CA THR A 141 -23.75 1.67 -5.75
C THR A 141 -25.20 2.06 -5.50
N ASP A 142 -25.62 3.28 -5.84
CA ASP A 142 -27.02 3.69 -5.83
C ASP A 142 -27.85 2.81 -6.78
N ARG A 143 -27.38 2.57 -8.01
CA ARG A 143 -28.07 1.71 -8.98
C ARG A 143 -28.17 0.25 -8.54
N LEU A 144 -27.08 -0.31 -8.00
CA LEU A 144 -27.09 -1.67 -7.45
C LEU A 144 -28.06 -1.77 -6.26
N GLY A 145 -28.14 -0.73 -5.43
CA GLY A 145 -29.08 -0.63 -4.32
C GLY A 145 -30.55 -0.59 -4.78
N GLU A 146 -30.86 0.19 -5.83
CA GLU A 146 -32.19 0.33 -6.42
C GLU A 146 -32.77 -1.02 -6.92
N VAL A 147 -31.93 -1.88 -7.51
CA VAL A 147 -32.35 -3.20 -8.02
C VAL A 147 -32.22 -4.34 -7.00
N GLY A 148 -31.83 -4.03 -5.77
CA GLY A 148 -31.74 -5.04 -4.70
C GLY A 148 -30.41 -5.82 -4.64
N LEU A 149 -29.44 -5.53 -5.51
CA LEU A 149 -28.19 -6.30 -5.63
C LEU A 149 -27.18 -6.06 -4.49
N LEU A 150 -27.40 -5.08 -3.62
CA LEU A 150 -26.57 -4.82 -2.43
C LEU A 150 -27.18 -5.32 -1.12
N HIS A 151 -28.40 -5.83 -1.14
CA HIS A 151 -29.08 -6.31 0.06
C HIS A 151 -28.66 -7.73 0.37
N GLU A 152 -28.20 -7.96 1.60
CA GLU A 152 -27.84 -9.28 2.13
C GLU A 152 -29.05 -9.98 2.74
N THR A 153 -29.07 -11.30 2.66
CA THR A 153 -30.00 -12.19 3.37
C THR A 153 -29.23 -13.02 4.40
N GLU A 154 -29.92 -13.91 5.13
CA GLU A 154 -29.23 -14.79 6.09
C GLU A 154 -28.32 -15.84 5.40
N ASP A 155 -28.56 -16.12 4.12
CA ASP A 155 -27.92 -17.19 3.36
C ASP A 155 -26.89 -16.69 2.34
N ASP A 156 -26.78 -15.38 2.11
CA ASP A 156 -25.89 -14.80 1.11
C ASP A 156 -25.20 -13.51 1.58
N TRP A 157 -24.13 -13.12 0.88
CA TRP A 157 -23.39 -11.89 1.17
C TRP A 157 -23.19 -11.02 -0.08
N ARG A 158 -22.98 -9.71 0.14
CA ARG A 158 -22.71 -8.71 -0.89
C ARG A 158 -21.52 -7.88 -0.46
N ARG A 159 -20.44 -7.93 -1.24
CA ARG A 159 -19.20 -7.21 -0.92
C ARG A 159 -18.79 -6.33 -2.08
N VAL A 160 -18.33 -5.12 -1.78
CA VAL A 160 -17.94 -4.12 -2.78
C VAL A 160 -16.50 -3.71 -2.55
N ILE A 161 -15.65 -4.05 -3.52
CA ILE A 161 -14.28 -3.58 -3.58
C ILE A 161 -14.22 -2.25 -4.32
N ILE A 162 -13.62 -1.24 -3.69
CA ILE A 162 -13.32 0.06 -4.31
C ILE A 162 -11.83 0.37 -4.32
N GLU A 163 -11.38 1.02 -5.40
CA GLU A 163 -10.00 1.45 -5.59
C GLU A 163 -9.79 2.90 -5.14
N LYS A 164 -8.53 3.22 -4.82
CA LYS A 164 -8.13 4.60 -4.53
C LYS A 164 -8.29 5.49 -5.78
N PRO A 165 -8.50 6.82 -5.61
CA PRO A 165 -8.51 7.59 -4.36
C PRO A 165 -9.83 7.53 -3.58
N PHE A 166 -9.71 7.49 -2.24
CA PHE A 166 -10.83 7.56 -1.29
C PHE A 166 -11.03 9.02 -0.84
N GLY A 167 -11.56 9.85 -1.74
CA GLY A 167 -11.59 11.31 -1.58
C GLY A 167 -10.28 11.98 -1.97
N HIS A 168 -10.27 13.31 -1.95
CA HIS A 168 -9.11 14.18 -2.23
C HIS A 168 -8.80 15.17 -1.09
N ASP A 169 -9.65 15.19 -0.07
CA ASP A 169 -9.57 15.90 1.19
C ASP A 169 -10.53 15.25 2.20
N LEU A 170 -10.58 15.76 3.43
CA LEU A 170 -11.45 15.23 4.47
C LEU A 170 -12.94 15.30 4.09
N GLU A 171 -13.39 16.42 3.51
CA GLU A 171 -14.80 16.62 3.17
C GLU A 171 -15.29 15.63 2.10
N SER A 172 -14.50 15.47 1.04
CA SER A 172 -14.80 14.51 -0.04
C SER A 172 -14.72 13.07 0.41
N ALA A 173 -13.82 12.72 1.33
CA ALA A 173 -13.76 11.37 1.92
C ALA A 173 -15.01 11.06 2.75
N ILE A 174 -15.43 12.00 3.60
CA ILE A 174 -16.69 11.89 4.38
C ILE A 174 -17.90 11.79 3.43
N ALA A 175 -17.91 12.59 2.36
CA ALA A 175 -19.00 12.57 1.39
C ALA A 175 -19.08 11.22 0.65
N LEU A 176 -17.95 10.67 0.22
CA LEU A 176 -17.87 9.35 -0.42
C LEU A 176 -18.35 8.25 0.55
N ASN A 177 -17.87 8.24 1.79
CA ASN A 177 -18.33 7.25 2.78
C ASN A 177 -19.84 7.39 3.01
N ARG A 178 -20.36 8.60 3.22
CA ARG A 178 -21.81 8.81 3.38
C ARG A 178 -22.61 8.31 2.18
N GLU A 179 -22.09 8.48 0.98
CA GLU A 179 -22.72 8.01 -0.25
C GLU A 179 -22.77 6.49 -0.33
N MET A 180 -21.65 5.81 -0.09
CA MET A 180 -21.60 4.35 -0.07
C MET A 180 -22.55 3.79 1.00
N HIS A 181 -22.55 4.35 2.20
CA HIS A 181 -23.38 3.89 3.33
C HIS A 181 -24.90 4.12 3.14
N ARG A 182 -25.36 4.71 2.02
CA ARG A 182 -26.79 4.79 1.72
C ARG A 182 -27.41 3.42 1.43
N ASN A 183 -26.63 2.52 0.84
CA ASN A 183 -27.13 1.26 0.29
C ASN A 183 -26.43 0.02 0.85
N MET A 184 -25.42 0.18 1.71
CA MET A 184 -24.62 -0.91 2.26
C MET A 184 -24.08 -0.55 3.64
N ASP A 185 -23.88 -1.56 4.47
CA ASP A 185 -23.18 -1.46 5.73
C ASP A 185 -21.66 -1.47 5.50
N GLU A 186 -20.89 -1.00 6.47
CA GLU A 186 -19.44 -0.80 6.34
C GLU A 186 -18.68 -2.14 6.20
N GLU A 187 -19.21 -3.21 6.77
CA GLU A 187 -18.71 -4.58 6.65
C GLU A 187 -18.74 -5.09 5.20
N GLN A 188 -19.57 -4.49 4.36
CA GLN A 188 -19.67 -4.83 2.94
C GLN A 188 -18.62 -4.08 2.09
N ILE A 189 -17.92 -3.07 2.64
CA ILE A 189 -17.06 -2.16 1.88
C ILE A 189 -15.58 -2.50 2.05
N TYR A 190 -14.94 -2.86 0.95
CA TYR A 190 -13.55 -3.29 0.89
C TYR A 190 -12.71 -2.25 0.14
N ARG A 191 -12.13 -1.30 0.89
CA ARG A 191 -11.29 -0.22 0.33
C ARG A 191 -9.85 -0.70 0.14
N ILE A 192 -9.44 -0.90 -1.11
CA ILE A 192 -8.12 -1.44 -1.41
C ILE A 192 -7.00 -0.43 -1.17
N ASP A 193 -6.00 -0.89 -0.44
CA ASP A 193 -4.65 -0.36 -0.53
C ASP A 193 -3.67 -1.50 -0.82
N HIS A 194 -3.16 -1.58 -2.04
CA HIS A 194 -2.22 -2.63 -2.45
C HIS A 194 -0.91 -2.67 -1.64
N TYR A 195 -0.59 -1.66 -0.83
CA TYR A 195 0.52 -1.78 0.13
C TYR A 195 0.18 -2.72 1.29
N LEU A 196 -1.08 -2.82 1.70
CA LEU A 196 -1.55 -3.73 2.76
C LEU A 196 -1.46 -5.21 2.33
N GLY A 197 -1.72 -5.49 1.05
CA GLY A 197 -1.60 -6.82 0.47
C GLY A 197 -0.16 -7.35 0.37
N LYS A 198 0.86 -6.60 0.83
CA LYS A 198 2.25 -7.05 0.83
C LYS A 198 2.53 -7.87 2.10
N GLU A 199 3.03 -9.07 1.91
CA GLU A 199 3.46 -10.00 2.96
C GLU A 199 4.35 -9.33 4.04
N THR A 200 5.21 -8.39 3.63
CA THR A 200 6.10 -7.66 4.54
C THR A 200 5.39 -6.72 5.51
N VAL A 201 4.20 -6.21 5.16
CA VAL A 201 3.41 -5.36 6.06
C VAL A 201 2.79 -6.22 7.16
N GLN A 202 2.22 -7.37 6.81
CA GLN A 202 1.71 -8.33 7.81
C GLN A 202 2.82 -8.82 8.74
N ASN A 203 4.02 -9.03 8.19
CA ASN A 203 5.16 -9.45 8.99
C ASN A 203 5.59 -8.43 10.06
N ILE A 204 5.21 -7.14 9.95
CA ILE A 204 5.44 -6.18 11.04
C ILE A 204 4.76 -6.68 12.32
N MET A 205 3.54 -7.19 12.22
CA MET A 205 2.79 -7.70 13.37
C MET A 205 3.43 -8.97 13.95
N VAL A 206 3.76 -9.93 13.09
CA VAL A 206 4.42 -11.18 13.49
C VAL A 206 5.76 -10.87 14.15
N PHE A 207 6.56 -10.01 13.53
CA PHE A 207 7.86 -9.61 14.06
C PHE A 207 7.75 -8.98 15.45
N ARG A 208 6.78 -8.08 15.67
CA ARG A 208 6.59 -7.40 16.95
C ARG A 208 6.05 -8.34 18.02
N PHE A 209 4.92 -9.02 17.75
CA PHE A 209 4.14 -9.68 18.80
C PHE A 209 4.46 -11.17 18.98
N ALA A 210 5.06 -11.84 17.98
CA ALA A 210 5.51 -13.22 18.15
C ALA A 210 6.92 -13.34 18.78
N ASN A 211 7.67 -12.22 18.87
CA ASN A 211 9.04 -12.22 19.36
C ASN A 211 9.15 -11.45 20.68
N SER A 212 9.20 -12.20 21.79
CA SER A 212 9.36 -11.65 23.15
C SER A 212 10.64 -10.82 23.35
N PHE A 213 11.62 -10.97 22.47
CA PHE A 213 12.84 -10.18 22.48
C PHE A 213 12.65 -8.73 22.00
N PHE A 214 11.73 -8.49 21.04
CA PHE A 214 11.58 -7.18 20.40
C PHE A 214 10.57 -6.27 21.06
N GLU A 215 9.39 -6.78 21.44
CA GLU A 215 8.30 -5.96 21.98
C GLU A 215 8.70 -5.14 23.24
N PRO A 216 9.52 -5.64 24.19
CA PRO A 216 9.99 -4.83 25.32
C PRO A 216 10.82 -3.60 24.93
N LEU A 217 11.46 -3.62 23.76
CA LEU A 217 12.25 -2.51 23.22
C LEU A 217 11.38 -1.53 22.41
N TRP A 218 10.10 -1.84 22.17
CA TRP A 218 9.23 -1.10 21.26
C TRP A 218 8.49 0.07 21.90
N ASN A 219 9.24 1.00 22.52
CA ASN A 219 8.68 2.14 23.23
C ASN A 219 9.67 3.31 23.39
N ARG A 220 9.14 4.45 23.84
CA ARG A 220 9.87 5.70 24.13
C ARG A 220 11.07 5.58 25.06
N ASN A 221 11.23 4.50 25.83
CA ASN A 221 12.41 4.36 26.69
C ASN A 221 13.63 3.92 25.89
N HIS A 222 13.42 3.14 24.82
CA HIS A 222 14.48 2.53 24.03
C HIS A 222 14.59 3.13 22.63
N ILE A 223 13.48 3.55 22.02
CA ILE A 223 13.46 4.16 20.69
C ILE A 223 13.73 5.66 20.81
N ASP A 224 14.64 6.18 19.98
CA ASP A 224 14.89 7.62 19.83
C ASP A 224 13.93 8.24 18.81
N HIS A 225 13.82 7.65 17.63
CA HIS A 225 12.92 8.09 16.58
C HIS A 225 12.65 7.00 15.54
N VAL A 226 11.64 7.25 14.71
CA VAL A 226 11.23 6.37 13.61
C VAL A 226 11.28 7.14 12.30
N GLN A 227 11.70 6.49 11.23
CA GLN A 227 11.69 7.01 9.86
C GLN A 227 10.92 6.07 8.94
N ILE A 228 9.90 6.56 8.25
CA ILE A 228 9.16 5.83 7.22
C ILE A 228 9.47 6.49 5.88
N THR A 229 10.09 5.75 4.97
CA THR A 229 10.49 6.26 3.65
C THR A 229 9.81 5.46 2.55
N VAL A 230 9.13 6.16 1.63
CA VAL A 230 8.68 5.61 0.35
C VAL A 230 9.32 6.39 -0.78
N ALA A 231 10.42 5.89 -1.32
CA ALA A 231 11.17 6.53 -2.40
C ALA A 231 10.87 5.87 -3.74
N GLU A 232 10.66 6.68 -4.78
CA GLU A 232 10.46 6.22 -6.15
C GLU A 232 11.52 6.82 -7.08
N SER A 233 12.17 5.96 -7.88
CA SER A 233 13.09 6.42 -8.92
C SER A 233 12.38 6.92 -10.18
N VAL A 234 11.13 6.48 -10.40
CA VAL A 234 10.28 6.87 -11.54
C VAL A 234 9.72 8.28 -11.35
N GLY A 235 9.36 8.93 -12.46
CA GLY A 235 8.67 10.22 -12.46
C GLY A 235 7.16 10.07 -12.47
N VAL A 236 6.47 11.12 -12.90
CA VAL A 236 5.02 11.09 -13.16
C VAL A 236 4.65 10.29 -14.42
N GLU A 237 5.62 10.04 -15.32
CA GLU A 237 5.43 9.29 -16.56
C GLU A 237 4.23 9.83 -17.37
N HIS A 238 3.25 8.98 -17.71
CA HIS A 238 2.06 9.36 -18.48
C HIS A 238 0.89 9.86 -17.60
N ARG A 239 1.08 10.01 -16.29
CA ARG A 239 0.02 10.36 -15.33
C ARG A 239 0.04 11.83 -14.92
N GLY A 240 0.47 12.72 -15.82
CA GLY A 240 0.64 14.16 -15.58
C GLY A 240 -0.61 14.81 -15.00
N ALA A 241 -1.73 14.68 -15.72
CA ALA A 241 -3.01 15.26 -15.34
C ALA A 241 -3.51 14.78 -13.97
N TYR A 242 -3.45 13.47 -13.69
CA TYR A 242 -3.81 12.91 -12.38
C TYR A 242 -2.92 13.47 -11.27
N TYR A 243 -1.61 13.54 -11.51
CA TYR A 243 -0.67 13.93 -10.47
C TYR A 243 -0.75 15.42 -10.13
N GLU A 244 -1.18 16.27 -11.07
CA GLU A 244 -1.46 17.70 -10.82
C GLU A 244 -2.55 17.93 -9.78
N GLU A 245 -3.50 17.01 -9.65
CA GLU A 245 -4.57 17.09 -8.66
C GLU A 245 -4.18 16.41 -7.34
N ALA A 246 -3.48 15.28 -7.41
CA ALA A 246 -3.07 14.53 -6.23
C ALA A 246 -1.88 15.18 -5.51
N GLY A 247 -0.74 15.32 -6.20
CA GLY A 247 0.55 15.61 -5.58
C GLY A 247 1.07 14.48 -4.69
N ALA A 248 2.31 14.60 -4.23
CA ALA A 248 2.95 13.57 -3.40
C ALA A 248 2.30 13.44 -2.02
N LEU A 249 1.74 14.52 -1.46
CA LEU A 249 1.10 14.47 -0.14
C LEU A 249 -0.16 13.60 -0.18
N ARG A 250 -1.11 13.90 -1.08
CA ARG A 250 -2.40 13.20 -1.14
C ARG A 250 -2.28 11.76 -1.64
N ASP A 251 -1.41 11.54 -2.63
CA ASP A 251 -1.26 10.22 -3.24
C ASP A 251 -0.68 9.19 -2.26
N MET A 252 0.17 9.65 -1.33
CA MET A 252 1.01 8.75 -0.53
C MET A 252 0.81 8.80 0.99
N LEU A 253 0.60 9.97 1.60
CA LEU A 253 0.67 10.08 3.06
C LEU A 253 -0.56 9.52 3.77
N PRO A 254 -1.79 9.99 3.48
CA PRO A 254 -3.01 9.43 4.08
C PRO A 254 -3.14 7.93 3.86
N ASN A 255 -2.66 7.48 2.70
CA ASN A 255 -2.93 6.15 2.22
C ASN A 255 -1.88 5.11 2.62
N HIS A 256 -0.60 5.36 2.35
CA HIS A 256 0.45 4.35 2.54
C HIS A 256 1.24 4.59 3.82
N LEU A 257 1.73 5.82 4.04
CA LEU A 257 2.67 6.09 5.12
C LEU A 257 1.99 6.08 6.50
N LEU A 258 0.78 6.63 6.62
CA LEU A 258 0.04 6.60 7.88
C LEU A 258 -0.45 5.20 8.24
N VAL A 259 -0.75 4.37 7.23
CA VAL A 259 -1.06 2.95 7.45
C VAL A 259 0.15 2.20 7.99
N LEU A 260 1.33 2.34 7.37
CA LEU A 260 2.56 1.74 7.89
C LEU A 260 2.88 2.24 9.30
N LEU A 261 2.61 3.52 9.59
CA LEU A 261 2.72 4.09 10.94
C LEU A 261 1.77 3.38 11.91
N GLY A 262 0.51 3.15 11.51
CA GLY A 262 -0.48 2.39 12.28
C GLY A 262 0.03 1.04 12.74
N PHE A 263 0.37 0.14 11.81
CA PHE A 263 0.92 -1.19 12.12
C PHE A 263 2.18 -1.14 12.99
N LEU A 264 3.03 -0.14 12.74
CA LEU A 264 4.28 0.01 13.46
C LEU A 264 4.09 0.45 14.92
N ALA A 265 3.12 1.31 15.17
CA ALA A 265 2.96 2.00 16.45
C ALA A 265 1.85 1.41 17.34
N MET A 266 0.97 0.57 16.81
CA MET A 266 -0.17 0.00 17.53
C MET A 266 0.25 -0.82 18.75
N ASP A 267 -0.59 -0.88 19.78
CA ASP A 267 -0.39 -1.83 20.88
C ASP A 267 -0.72 -3.27 20.40
N PRO A 268 -0.34 -4.32 21.15
CA PRO A 268 -0.73 -5.68 20.82
C PRO A 268 -2.26 -5.80 20.79
N PRO A 269 -2.86 -6.21 19.66
CA PRO A 269 -4.30 -6.42 19.58
C PRO A 269 -4.71 -7.65 20.40
N SER A 270 -5.99 -7.72 20.77
CA SER A 270 -6.53 -8.87 21.53
C SER A 270 -6.58 -10.17 20.72
N SER A 271 -6.65 -10.06 19.40
CA SER A 271 -6.64 -11.16 18.42
C SER A 271 -6.03 -10.66 17.10
N PHE A 272 -5.83 -11.57 16.14
CA PHE A 272 -5.47 -11.22 14.75
C PHE A 272 -6.69 -10.94 13.87
N GLU A 273 -7.89 -10.88 14.44
CA GLU A 273 -9.10 -10.56 13.69
C GLU A 273 -9.08 -9.09 13.25
N SER A 274 -9.69 -8.84 12.08
CA SER A 274 -9.71 -7.54 11.41
C SER A 274 -10.12 -6.39 12.33
N GLU A 275 -11.18 -6.58 13.12
CA GLU A 275 -11.68 -5.57 14.05
C GLU A 275 -10.67 -5.25 15.17
N ALA A 276 -10.07 -6.26 15.78
CA ALA A 276 -9.12 -6.07 16.88
C ALA A 276 -7.85 -5.32 16.41
N VAL A 277 -7.34 -5.67 15.22
CA VAL A 277 -6.20 -4.97 14.60
C VAL A 277 -6.58 -3.53 14.25
N ARG A 278 -7.75 -3.32 13.64
CA ARG A 278 -8.27 -1.99 13.26
C ARG A 278 -8.41 -1.06 14.46
N ILE A 279 -8.96 -1.54 15.58
CA ILE A 279 -9.11 -0.75 16.81
C ILE A 279 -7.76 -0.17 17.26
N GLU A 280 -6.71 -0.99 17.28
CA GLU A 280 -5.39 -0.54 17.72
C GLU A 280 -4.71 0.39 16.70
N ILE A 281 -4.96 0.21 15.39
CA ILE A 281 -4.53 1.16 14.34
C ILE A 281 -5.23 2.51 14.51
N ASN A 282 -6.55 2.53 14.67
CA ASN A 282 -7.29 3.79 14.81
C ASN A 282 -6.91 4.53 16.10
N LYS A 283 -6.69 3.82 17.21
CA LYS A 283 -6.15 4.40 18.45
C LYS A 283 -4.79 5.09 18.25
N VAL A 284 -3.94 4.55 17.38
CA VAL A 284 -2.68 5.21 16.99
C VAL A 284 -2.94 6.48 16.20
N LEU A 285 -3.78 6.40 15.17
CA LEU A 285 -4.06 7.56 14.31
C LEU A 285 -4.77 8.68 15.07
N ASP A 286 -5.64 8.36 16.02
CA ASP A 286 -6.24 9.30 16.96
C ASP A 286 -5.22 9.98 17.87
N ALA A 287 -4.17 9.26 18.25
CA ALA A 287 -3.08 9.81 19.04
C ALA A 287 -2.13 10.68 18.21
N VAL A 288 -2.12 10.60 16.88
CA VAL A 288 -1.32 11.47 16.02
C VAL A 288 -1.91 12.87 16.04
N LYS A 289 -1.13 13.86 16.47
CA LYS A 289 -1.58 15.26 16.49
C LYS A 289 -1.50 15.85 15.09
N PRO A 290 -2.62 16.33 14.50
CA PRO A 290 -2.55 17.16 13.29
C PRO A 290 -1.66 18.37 13.55
N LEU A 291 -0.85 18.75 12.56
CA LEU A 291 0.05 19.89 12.69
C LEU A 291 -0.76 21.19 12.77
N THR A 292 -0.43 22.06 13.72
CA THR A 292 -0.94 23.43 13.69
C THR A 292 -0.38 24.19 12.48
N PRO A 293 -1.04 25.26 11.99
CA PRO A 293 -0.53 26.03 10.85
C PRO A 293 0.91 26.54 11.03
N GLU A 294 1.31 26.87 12.25
CA GLU A 294 2.67 27.29 12.59
C GLU A 294 3.67 26.12 12.53
N GLU A 295 3.26 24.95 13.04
CA GLU A 295 4.06 23.74 12.96
C GLU A 295 4.25 23.29 11.52
N VAL A 296 3.26 23.44 10.62
CA VAL A 296 3.42 23.09 9.20
C VAL A 296 4.64 23.79 8.58
N LEU A 297 4.91 25.04 8.94
CA LEU A 297 6.06 25.80 8.42
C LEU A 297 7.42 25.21 8.84
N THR A 298 7.44 24.40 9.91
CA THR A 298 8.67 23.86 10.50
C THR A 298 8.75 22.33 10.50
N HIS A 299 7.61 21.65 10.41
CA HIS A 299 7.44 20.21 10.53
C HIS A 299 6.95 19.56 9.23
N ALA A 300 6.60 20.34 8.21
CA ALA A 300 6.28 19.85 6.88
C ALA A 300 7.21 20.43 5.82
N VAL A 301 7.60 19.59 4.86
CA VAL A 301 8.45 19.96 3.73
C VAL A 301 7.82 19.43 2.46
N ARG A 302 7.77 20.28 1.44
CA ARG A 302 7.42 19.89 0.07
C ARG A 302 8.56 20.17 -0.89
N GLY A 303 8.60 19.42 -1.98
CA GLY A 303 9.54 19.65 -3.07
C GLY A 303 8.98 19.29 -4.43
N GLN A 304 9.59 19.82 -5.48
CA GLN A 304 9.28 19.46 -6.87
C GLN A 304 10.58 19.18 -7.62
N TYR A 305 10.67 18.03 -8.31
CA TYR A 305 11.90 17.65 -9.01
C TYR A 305 12.12 18.52 -10.25
N GLY A 306 13.34 19.04 -10.36
CA GLY A 306 13.88 19.63 -11.57
C GLY A 306 14.54 18.59 -12.46
N ALA A 307 15.06 19.03 -13.60
CA ALA A 307 15.87 18.18 -14.46
C ALA A 307 17.11 17.69 -13.69
N GLY A 308 17.56 16.47 -13.99
CA GLY A 308 18.67 15.87 -13.28
C GLY A 308 19.16 14.60 -13.95
N THR A 309 20.03 13.88 -13.24
CA THR A 309 20.66 12.65 -13.71
C THR A 309 20.40 11.56 -12.69
N MET A 310 19.73 10.48 -13.11
CA MET A 310 19.52 9.31 -12.28
C MET A 310 20.85 8.59 -12.03
N PRO A 311 21.01 7.77 -10.96
CA PRO A 311 22.28 7.10 -10.66
C PRO A 311 22.84 6.22 -11.79
N GLY A 312 22.00 5.76 -12.72
CA GLY A 312 22.42 5.03 -13.93
C GLY A 312 23.00 5.92 -15.05
N GLY A 313 23.07 7.23 -14.87
CA GLY A 313 23.58 8.19 -15.87
C GLY A 313 22.51 8.76 -16.82
N GLU A 314 21.28 8.27 -16.74
CA GLU A 314 20.16 8.75 -17.54
C GLU A 314 19.78 10.18 -17.14
N LYS A 315 19.74 11.10 -18.11
CA LYS A 315 19.23 12.46 -17.93
C LYS A 315 17.72 12.46 -18.09
N VAL A 316 17.03 13.05 -17.13
CA VAL A 316 15.56 13.04 -17.07
C VAL A 316 15.01 14.47 -16.94
N PRO A 317 13.84 14.75 -17.53
CA PRO A 317 13.27 16.10 -17.53
C PRO A 317 12.75 16.51 -16.15
N ALA A 318 12.53 17.82 -15.98
CA ALA A 318 11.85 18.37 -14.82
C ALA A 318 10.35 18.00 -14.81
N TYR A 319 9.71 18.05 -13.64
CA TYR A 319 8.28 17.75 -13.50
C TYR A 319 7.41 18.60 -14.43
N ARG A 320 7.61 19.92 -14.43
CA ARG A 320 6.92 20.91 -15.28
C ARG A 320 7.11 20.74 -16.79
N ALA A 321 8.02 19.86 -17.20
CA ALA A 321 8.26 19.51 -18.61
C ALA A 321 7.67 18.14 -18.98
N SER A 322 6.97 17.48 -18.06
CA SER A 322 6.29 16.20 -18.32
C SER A 322 5.00 16.44 -19.10
N PRO A 323 4.54 15.47 -19.91
CA PRO A 323 3.24 15.55 -20.59
C PRO A 323 2.11 15.82 -19.59
N ASP A 324 1.13 16.64 -20.00
CA ASP A 324 -0.07 16.96 -19.23
C ASP A 324 0.18 17.60 -17.84
N VAL A 325 1.32 18.27 -17.66
CA VAL A 325 1.65 19.04 -16.44
C VAL A 325 1.71 20.54 -16.76
N ASN A 326 1.17 21.38 -15.87
CA ASN A 326 1.25 22.82 -16.03
C ASN A 326 2.72 23.29 -15.92
N PRO A 327 3.25 24.04 -16.91
CA PRO A 327 4.63 24.58 -16.85
C PRO A 327 4.90 25.51 -15.66
N ARG A 328 3.85 25.99 -14.97
CA ARG A 328 3.92 26.81 -13.76
C ARG A 328 3.40 26.09 -12.52
N SER A 329 3.24 24.77 -12.57
CA SER A 329 2.69 23.95 -11.49
C SER A 329 3.39 24.19 -10.14
N TYR A 330 2.58 24.27 -9.09
CA TYR A 330 3.00 24.30 -7.70
C TYR A 330 2.87 22.94 -7.01
N THR A 331 2.47 21.91 -7.74
CA THR A 331 2.25 20.56 -7.24
C THR A 331 3.55 19.94 -6.78
N GLU A 332 3.56 19.42 -5.55
CA GLU A 332 4.72 18.74 -4.99
C GLU A 332 4.87 17.32 -5.52
N THR A 333 6.12 16.93 -5.81
CA THR A 333 6.52 15.56 -6.15
C THR A 333 7.33 14.91 -5.03
N TYR A 334 7.45 15.60 -3.91
CA TYR A 334 8.09 15.17 -2.68
C TYR A 334 7.34 15.78 -1.49
N ALA A 335 7.09 14.99 -0.46
CA ALA A 335 6.55 15.44 0.82
C ALA A 335 7.29 14.77 1.97
N ALA A 336 7.55 15.52 3.04
CA ALA A 336 8.05 14.98 4.30
C ALA A 336 7.38 15.66 5.50
N LEU A 337 7.03 14.87 6.52
CA LEU A 337 6.41 15.33 7.75
C LEU A 337 7.19 14.83 8.96
N LYS A 338 7.27 15.66 10.01
CA LYS A 338 7.58 15.24 11.37
C LYS A 338 6.27 15.21 12.16
N LEU A 339 5.83 14.03 12.53
CA LEU A 339 4.63 13.81 13.33
C LEU A 339 5.02 13.46 14.77
N SER A 340 4.12 13.79 15.69
CA SER A 340 4.20 13.40 17.10
C SER A 340 2.91 12.71 17.49
N MET A 341 3.01 11.83 18.49
CA MET A 341 1.90 11.02 18.96
C MET A 341 1.74 11.18 20.47
N ASP A 342 0.50 11.40 20.91
CA ASP A 342 0.14 11.47 22.33
C ASP A 342 -0.29 10.11 22.86
N SER A 343 0.69 9.28 23.20
CA SER A 343 0.43 8.00 23.84
C SER A 343 1.50 7.67 24.86
N TRP A 344 1.17 6.82 25.84
CA TRP A 344 2.13 6.36 26.84
C TRP A 344 3.38 5.74 26.21
N ARG A 345 3.19 4.97 25.13
CA ARG A 345 4.28 4.27 24.41
C ARG A 345 5.17 5.22 23.62
N TRP A 346 4.61 6.27 22.99
CA TRP A 346 5.29 7.06 21.98
C TRP A 346 5.51 8.54 22.34
N ALA A 347 5.06 8.99 23.52
CA ALA A 347 5.26 10.37 23.94
C ALA A 347 6.73 10.81 23.85
N GLY A 348 6.97 11.88 23.09
CA GLY A 348 8.29 12.47 22.86
C GLY A 348 9.13 11.78 21.77
N VAL A 349 8.67 10.68 21.17
CA VAL A 349 9.32 10.02 20.03
C VAL A 349 8.76 10.59 18.72
N PRO A 350 9.58 11.26 17.89
CA PRO A 350 9.12 11.75 16.60
C PRO A 350 9.09 10.66 15.54
N PHE A 351 8.09 10.75 14.68
CA PHE A 351 7.94 9.94 13.47
C PHE A 351 8.21 10.83 12.27
N TYR A 352 9.25 10.51 11.51
CA TYR A 352 9.56 11.21 10.27
C TYR A 352 9.08 10.40 9.08
N LEU A 353 8.14 10.97 8.33
CA LEU A 353 7.56 10.36 7.15
C LEU A 353 8.11 11.10 5.94
N ARG A 354 8.53 10.40 4.89
CA ARG A 354 8.88 11.04 3.62
C ARG A 354 8.54 10.18 2.42
N THR A 355 8.17 10.85 1.35
CA THR A 355 7.95 10.24 0.05
C THR A 355 8.36 11.17 -1.07
N GLY A 356 8.71 10.61 -2.23
CA GLY A 356 8.88 11.41 -3.42
C GLY A 356 9.30 10.63 -4.65
N LYS A 357 9.10 11.28 -5.79
CA LYS A 357 9.43 10.80 -7.14
C LYS A 357 10.79 11.34 -7.61
N ARG A 358 11.37 10.64 -8.59
CA ARG A 358 12.72 10.89 -9.11
C ARG A 358 13.78 10.99 -8.02
N LEU A 359 13.67 10.15 -7.00
CA LEU A 359 14.69 9.99 -5.97
C LEU A 359 15.80 9.03 -6.42
N THR A 360 16.89 8.97 -5.67
CA THR A 360 18.07 8.14 -5.98
C THR A 360 17.74 6.65 -6.17
N ALA A 361 16.72 6.11 -5.51
CA ALA A 361 16.35 4.71 -5.62
C ALA A 361 14.84 4.51 -5.43
N HIS A 362 14.35 3.33 -5.83
CA HIS A 362 12.99 2.87 -5.57
C HIS A 362 13.00 1.89 -4.38
N TYR A 363 12.42 2.28 -3.24
CA TYR A 363 12.20 1.38 -2.10
C TYR A 363 11.19 1.93 -1.10
N THR A 364 10.65 1.05 -0.27
CA THR A 364 9.88 1.34 0.93
C THR A 364 10.54 0.69 2.14
N GLU A 365 10.87 1.49 3.15
CA GLU A 365 11.49 1.00 4.39
C GLU A 365 10.96 1.73 5.62
N VAL A 366 11.02 1.05 6.76
CA VAL A 366 10.85 1.63 8.09
C VAL A 366 12.17 1.47 8.83
N ALA A 367 12.79 2.58 9.26
CA ALA A 367 13.99 2.57 10.08
C ALA A 367 13.67 3.05 11.49
N ILE A 368 13.98 2.23 12.47
CA ILE A 368 13.78 2.48 13.90
C ILE A 368 15.17 2.64 14.51
N GLN A 369 15.46 3.83 15.02
CA GLN A 369 16.74 4.10 15.67
C GLN A 369 16.56 4.04 17.19
N PHE A 370 17.39 3.22 17.85
CA PHE A 370 17.39 3.12 19.30
C PHE A 370 18.22 4.25 19.92
N LYS A 371 17.97 4.54 21.20
CA LYS A 371 18.76 5.48 21.99
C LYS A 371 20.17 4.95 22.19
N ARG A 372 21.12 5.87 22.27
CA ARG A 372 22.53 5.54 22.49
C ARG A 372 22.72 4.91 23.87
N ALA A 373 23.51 3.84 23.92
CA ALA A 373 23.97 3.28 25.18
C ALA A 373 24.93 4.26 25.90
N PRO A 374 24.97 4.26 27.25
CA PRO A 374 25.95 5.04 28.00
C PRO A 374 27.39 4.66 27.62
N THR A 375 28.24 5.66 27.35
CA THR A 375 29.63 5.45 26.88
C THR A 375 30.63 5.13 27.98
N ILE A 376 30.19 4.98 29.25
CA ILE A 376 31.08 4.91 30.42
C ILE A 376 32.08 3.74 30.37
N MET A 377 31.71 2.62 29.75
CA MET A 377 32.59 1.46 29.56
C MET A 377 33.76 1.71 28.58
N PHE A 378 33.69 2.78 27.79
CA PHE A 378 34.61 3.07 26.69
C PHE A 378 35.47 4.33 26.91
N LYS A 379 35.40 4.92 28.11
CA LYS A 379 35.99 6.24 28.44
C LYS A 379 37.50 6.36 28.18
N ASP A 380 38.23 5.25 28.20
CA ASP A 380 39.69 5.19 27.96
C ASP A 380 40.06 4.39 26.69
N THR A 381 39.13 4.31 25.74
CA THR A 381 39.33 3.63 24.45
C THR A 381 39.29 4.63 23.30
N ALA A 382 39.67 4.21 22.09
CA ALA A 382 39.55 5.05 20.89
C ALA A 382 38.09 5.23 20.40
N VAL A 383 37.10 4.80 21.19
CA VAL A 383 35.67 4.89 20.86
C VAL A 383 35.15 6.23 21.36
N GLU A 384 35.16 7.23 20.48
CA GLU A 384 34.68 8.59 20.80
C GLU A 384 33.15 8.68 20.82
N GLU A 385 32.47 7.98 19.90
CA GLU A 385 31.00 7.89 19.86
C GLU A 385 30.54 6.47 19.47
N LEU A 386 29.53 5.96 20.19
CA LEU A 386 28.84 4.73 19.81
C LEU A 386 27.76 5.07 18.78
N THR A 387 27.84 4.42 17.61
CA THR A 387 26.74 4.43 16.64
C THR A 387 25.50 3.84 17.31
N PRO A 388 24.33 4.51 17.26
CA PRO A 388 23.09 3.95 17.78
C PRO A 388 22.72 2.66 17.06
N ASP A 389 22.11 1.72 17.78
CA ASP A 389 21.54 0.53 17.17
C ASP A 389 20.36 0.94 16.27
N MET A 390 20.17 0.18 15.19
CA MET A 390 19.12 0.46 14.21
C MET A 390 18.47 -0.83 13.74
N LEU A 391 17.14 -0.83 13.67
CA LEU A 391 16.34 -1.87 13.06
C LEU A 391 15.70 -1.31 11.79
N VAL A 392 15.86 -2.00 10.66
CA VAL A 392 15.31 -1.61 9.37
C VAL A 392 14.42 -2.72 8.85
N LEU A 393 13.14 -2.40 8.66
CA LEU A 393 12.16 -3.25 8.01
C LEU A 393 12.08 -2.82 6.53
N ARG A 394 12.52 -3.68 5.61
CA ARG A 394 12.44 -3.45 4.17
C ARG A 394 11.14 -4.04 3.66
N ILE A 395 10.26 -3.17 3.20
CA ILE A 395 8.94 -3.55 2.67
C ILE A 395 9.04 -3.89 1.19
N GLN A 396 9.87 -3.16 0.43
CA GLN A 396 10.20 -3.44 -0.97
C GLN A 396 11.37 -2.56 -1.44
N PRO A 397 12.16 -2.95 -2.45
CA PRO A 397 12.44 -4.33 -2.84
C PRO A 397 13.34 -4.99 -1.78
N ASN A 398 13.66 -6.27 -1.98
CA ASN A 398 14.50 -7.06 -1.06
C ASN A 398 13.88 -7.11 0.35
N GLU A 399 12.62 -7.51 0.36
CA GLU A 399 11.75 -7.75 1.51
C GLU A 399 12.54 -8.43 2.63
N GLY A 400 12.58 -7.84 3.82
CA GLY A 400 13.39 -8.39 4.90
C GLY A 400 13.64 -7.46 6.07
N ILE A 401 14.52 -7.89 6.96
CA ILE A 401 14.81 -7.22 8.23
C ILE A 401 16.33 -7.13 8.41
N GLN A 402 16.82 -5.93 8.67
CA GLN A 402 18.22 -5.70 9.02
C GLN A 402 18.32 -5.10 10.41
N MET A 403 19.25 -5.62 11.21
CA MET A 403 19.65 -5.04 12.47
C MET A 403 21.11 -4.61 12.40
N SER A 404 21.39 -3.39 12.83
CA SER A 404 22.74 -2.81 12.91
C SER A 404 23.09 -2.54 14.37
N PHE A 405 24.24 -3.04 14.82
CA PHE A 405 24.73 -2.86 16.19
C PHE A 405 26.26 -2.82 16.25
N GLY A 406 26.81 -2.37 17.38
CA GLY A 406 28.25 -2.31 17.61
C GLY A 406 28.87 -3.67 17.95
N ALA A 407 29.99 -4.01 17.31
CA ALA A 407 30.82 -5.17 17.64
C ALA A 407 32.31 -4.79 17.69
N LYS A 408 33.10 -5.56 18.44
CA LYS A 408 34.56 -5.35 18.50
C LYS A 408 35.17 -5.61 17.13
N VAL A 409 35.91 -4.64 16.59
CA VAL A 409 36.73 -4.84 15.40
C VAL A 409 37.85 -5.83 15.72
N PRO A 410 38.03 -6.91 14.93
CA PRO A 410 39.12 -7.86 15.14
C PRO A 410 40.48 -7.14 15.13
N GLY A 411 41.21 -7.24 16.25
CA GLY A 411 42.47 -6.54 16.42
C GLY A 411 42.91 -6.41 17.89
N PRO A 412 44.13 -5.91 18.11
CA PRO A 412 44.70 -5.72 19.45
C PRO A 412 44.15 -4.47 20.16
N THR A 413 43.59 -3.50 19.42
CA THR A 413 43.01 -2.27 19.97
C THR A 413 41.53 -2.44 20.28
N MET A 414 41.03 -1.72 21.28
CA MET A 414 39.60 -1.66 21.56
C MET A 414 38.95 -0.64 20.63
N GLN A 415 38.37 -1.15 19.54
CA GLN A 415 37.60 -0.38 18.57
C GLN A 415 36.25 -1.06 18.35
N VAL A 416 35.19 -0.27 18.26
CA VAL A 416 33.83 -0.74 17.97
C VAL A 416 33.50 -0.36 16.53
N GLY A 417 33.12 -1.35 15.74
CA GLY A 417 32.61 -1.17 14.38
C GLY A 417 31.14 -1.57 14.32
N THR A 418 30.37 -0.97 13.41
CA THR A 418 28.99 -1.38 13.17
C THR A 418 28.97 -2.64 12.30
N VAL A 419 28.25 -3.66 12.77
CA VAL A 419 27.96 -4.90 12.02
C VAL A 419 26.47 -4.98 11.72
N ASN A 420 26.11 -5.74 10.69
CA ASN A 420 24.73 -5.94 10.26
C ASN A 420 24.36 -7.43 10.32
N MET A 421 23.22 -7.74 10.95
CA MET A 421 22.50 -9.00 10.75
C MET A 421 21.37 -8.73 9.75
N ASP A 422 21.28 -9.54 8.69
CA ASP A 422 20.39 -9.30 7.56
C ASP A 422 19.61 -10.57 7.20
N PHE A 423 18.29 -10.46 7.22
CA PHE A 423 17.33 -11.47 6.80
C PHE A 423 16.61 -10.98 5.54
N CYS A 424 16.45 -11.84 4.54
CA CYS A 424 15.75 -11.55 3.28
C CYS A 424 14.73 -12.67 3.00
N TYR A 425 13.51 -12.31 2.60
CA TYR A 425 12.44 -13.26 2.31
C TYR A 425 12.80 -14.25 1.20
N GLU A 426 13.39 -13.75 0.11
CA GLU A 426 13.77 -14.56 -1.05
C GLU A 426 14.69 -15.73 -0.67
N ASP A 427 15.57 -15.55 0.33
CA ASP A 427 16.52 -16.57 0.76
C ASP A 427 15.85 -17.77 1.44
N TYR A 428 14.66 -17.58 2.04
CA TYR A 428 14.01 -18.59 2.89
C TYR A 428 12.67 -19.10 2.33
N PHE A 429 11.92 -18.24 1.65
CA PHE A 429 10.58 -18.54 1.15
C PHE A 429 10.49 -18.57 -0.38
N GLY A 430 11.57 -18.18 -1.08
CA GLY A 430 11.60 -18.05 -2.53
C GLY A 430 10.88 -16.79 -3.03
N ASN A 431 10.83 -16.63 -4.35
CA ASN A 431 10.26 -15.47 -5.02
C ASN A 431 9.01 -15.92 -5.80
N LYS A 432 7.84 -15.91 -5.16
CA LYS A 432 6.57 -16.00 -5.89
C LYS A 432 6.00 -14.59 -5.97
N PRO A 433 5.95 -13.97 -7.16
CA PRO A 433 5.38 -12.65 -7.31
C PRO A 433 3.86 -12.73 -7.09
N ALA A 434 3.41 -12.48 -5.86
CA ALA A 434 2.05 -12.02 -5.63
C ALA A 434 2.05 -10.51 -5.92
N THR A 435 1.15 -10.07 -6.78
CA THR A 435 0.92 -8.63 -6.98
C THR A 435 0.29 -7.96 -5.76
N GLY A 436 -0.16 -8.77 -4.79
CA GLY A 436 -0.90 -8.39 -3.58
C GLY A 436 -2.40 -8.47 -3.81
N TYR A 437 -2.86 -8.40 -5.07
CA TYR A 437 -4.27 -8.49 -5.43
C TYR A 437 -4.84 -9.90 -5.22
N GLU A 438 -4.01 -10.94 -5.34
CA GLU A 438 -4.41 -12.33 -5.07
C GLU A 438 -4.95 -12.46 -3.65
N THR A 439 -4.16 -12.04 -2.67
CA THR A 439 -4.50 -12.05 -1.25
C THR A 439 -5.72 -11.20 -0.98
N LEU A 440 -5.76 -9.96 -1.48
CA LEU A 440 -6.90 -9.05 -1.24
C LEU A 440 -8.22 -9.61 -1.82
N ILE A 441 -8.21 -10.12 -3.05
CA ILE A 441 -9.43 -10.69 -3.66
C ILE A 441 -9.89 -11.91 -2.85
N TYR A 442 -8.98 -12.79 -2.47
CA TYR A 442 -9.29 -13.98 -1.68
C TYR A 442 -9.82 -13.64 -0.28
N ASP A 443 -9.19 -12.69 0.41
CA ASP A 443 -9.63 -12.22 1.73
C ASP A 443 -11.05 -11.63 1.65
N CYS A 444 -11.33 -10.82 0.61
CA CYS A 444 -12.66 -10.30 0.37
C CYS A 444 -13.69 -11.41 0.08
N MET A 445 -13.34 -12.46 -0.67
CA MET A 445 -14.23 -13.62 -0.87
C MET A 445 -14.53 -14.38 0.42
N ASN A 446 -13.63 -14.32 1.42
CA ASN A 446 -13.80 -14.95 2.72
C ASN A 446 -14.37 -14.02 3.81
N GLY A 447 -14.56 -12.75 3.50
CA GLY A 447 -15.08 -11.78 4.46
C GLY A 447 -14.00 -11.19 5.38
N ASP A 448 -12.72 -11.43 5.11
CA ASP A 448 -11.62 -10.89 5.91
C ASP A 448 -11.27 -9.47 5.47
N ALA A 449 -11.60 -8.50 6.33
CA ALA A 449 -11.35 -7.08 6.12
C ALA A 449 -9.99 -6.60 6.69
N THR A 450 -9.11 -7.48 7.19
CA THR A 450 -7.88 -7.10 7.91
C THR A 450 -6.94 -6.23 7.07
N LEU A 451 -6.89 -6.47 5.75
CA LEU A 451 -6.03 -5.75 4.81
C LEU A 451 -6.77 -4.65 4.03
N PHE A 452 -7.94 -4.24 4.51
CA PHE A 452 -8.77 -3.22 3.88
C PHE A 452 -8.92 -2.02 4.79
N LYS A 453 -9.06 -0.84 4.18
CA LYS A 453 -9.27 0.39 4.96
C LYS A 453 -10.73 0.53 5.34
N HIS A 454 -10.94 0.80 6.61
CA HIS A 454 -12.23 1.20 7.13
C HIS A 454 -12.44 2.72 6.94
N ALA A 455 -13.71 3.13 6.88
CA ALA A 455 -14.11 4.53 6.67
C ALA A 455 -13.42 5.49 7.66
N ASP A 456 -13.40 5.15 8.95
CA ASP A 456 -12.79 5.98 10.00
C ASP A 456 -11.27 6.13 9.83
N THR A 457 -10.56 5.06 9.44
CA THR A 457 -9.12 5.08 9.17
C THR A 457 -8.81 6.01 8.00
N VAL A 458 -9.64 5.99 6.94
CA VAL A 458 -9.50 6.88 5.79
C VAL A 458 -9.72 8.33 6.19
N GLU A 459 -10.82 8.62 6.89
CA GLU A 459 -11.15 9.98 7.35
C GLU A 459 -10.06 10.52 8.28
N LYS A 460 -9.57 9.70 9.21
CA LYS A 460 -8.48 10.10 10.11
C LYS A 460 -7.18 10.39 9.37
N GLY A 461 -6.86 9.59 8.36
CA GLY A 461 -5.70 9.84 7.49
C GLY A 461 -5.78 11.20 6.82
N TRP A 462 -6.97 11.61 6.35
CA TRP A 462 -7.21 12.94 5.78
C TRP A 462 -7.16 14.05 6.82
N GLU A 463 -7.77 13.87 7.99
CA GLU A 463 -7.73 14.84 9.09
C GLU A 463 -6.29 15.23 9.46
N ILE A 464 -5.40 14.24 9.56
CA ILE A 464 -3.99 14.45 9.92
C ILE A 464 -3.26 15.35 8.91
N VAL A 465 -3.54 15.19 7.60
CA VAL A 465 -2.85 15.93 6.54
C VAL A 465 -3.56 17.22 6.11
N GLN A 466 -4.84 17.41 6.47
CA GLN A 466 -5.66 18.52 6.00
C GLN A 466 -5.02 19.87 6.33
N SER A 467 -4.51 20.03 7.56
CA SER A 467 -3.79 21.24 7.99
C SER A 467 -2.59 21.58 7.09
N VAL A 468 -1.85 20.57 6.64
CA VAL A 468 -0.71 20.74 5.73
C VAL A 468 -1.20 21.18 4.35
N MET A 469 -2.26 20.56 3.85
CA MET A 469 -2.87 20.90 2.56
C MET A 469 -3.36 22.35 2.53
N ASP A 470 -4.07 22.78 3.57
CA ASP A 470 -4.63 24.13 3.67
C ASP A 470 -3.53 25.20 3.68
N VAL A 471 -2.48 25.02 4.49
CA VAL A 471 -1.34 25.94 4.55
C VAL A 471 -0.57 25.97 3.24
N TRP A 472 -0.36 24.80 2.61
CA TRP A 472 0.36 24.71 1.34
C TRP A 472 -0.40 25.35 0.17
N ALA A 473 -1.73 25.28 0.19
CA ALA A 473 -2.58 25.99 -0.77
C ALA A 473 -2.56 27.50 -0.53
N ALA A 474 -2.62 27.96 0.71
CA ALA A 474 -2.60 29.38 1.07
C ALA A 474 -1.25 30.06 0.81
N ILE A 475 -0.15 29.32 0.91
CA ILE A 475 1.22 29.84 0.73
C ILE A 475 1.90 29.05 -0.39
N PRO A 476 1.77 29.42 -1.68
CA PRO A 476 2.42 28.71 -2.78
C PRO A 476 3.97 28.73 -2.71
N PRO A 477 4.65 27.69 -3.20
CA PRO A 477 6.11 27.61 -3.15
C PRO A 477 6.73 28.57 -4.16
N ARG A 478 7.80 29.26 -3.76
CA ARG A 478 8.53 30.22 -4.61
C ARG A 478 9.81 29.64 -5.22
N ASP A 479 10.27 28.52 -4.68
CA ASP A 479 11.56 27.89 -4.95
C ASP A 479 11.45 26.65 -5.85
N PHE A 480 10.26 26.29 -6.33
CA PHE A 480 10.09 25.12 -7.19
C PHE A 480 10.62 25.37 -8.62
N PRO A 481 11.34 24.40 -9.21
CA PRO A 481 11.77 23.12 -8.63
C PRO A 481 12.98 23.29 -7.68
N ASN A 482 12.97 22.59 -6.54
CA ASN A 482 13.94 22.76 -5.45
C ASN A 482 14.79 21.52 -5.13
N TYR A 483 14.68 20.46 -5.93
CA TYR A 483 15.63 19.34 -5.89
C TYR A 483 15.86 18.76 -7.30
N ALA A 484 17.07 18.26 -7.57
CA ALA A 484 17.38 17.63 -8.85
C ALA A 484 16.87 16.18 -8.89
N ALA A 485 16.34 15.73 -10.02
CA ALA A 485 16.07 14.31 -10.23
C ALA A 485 17.34 13.46 -10.00
N GLY A 486 17.18 12.32 -9.32
CA GLY A 486 18.26 11.43 -8.89
C GLY A 486 18.87 11.77 -7.52
N SER A 487 18.48 12.89 -6.90
CA SER A 487 18.91 13.28 -5.55
C SER A 487 18.04 12.67 -4.43
N TRP A 488 18.31 13.03 -3.18
CA TRP A 488 17.59 12.55 -1.99
C TRP A 488 16.34 13.39 -1.63
N GLY A 489 15.98 14.36 -2.47
CA GLY A 489 14.94 15.34 -2.20
C GLY A 489 15.51 16.72 -1.83
N PRO A 490 14.64 17.66 -1.43
CA PRO A 490 15.04 19.05 -1.16
C PRO A 490 15.88 19.16 0.11
N ALA A 491 16.80 20.14 0.14
CA ALA A 491 17.67 20.39 1.30
C ALA A 491 16.88 20.62 2.60
N ALA A 492 15.70 21.26 2.50
CA ALA A 492 14.80 21.49 3.62
C ALA A 492 14.37 20.19 4.33
N ALA A 493 14.29 19.05 3.63
CA ALA A 493 13.98 17.77 4.25
C ALA A 493 15.12 17.30 5.17
N GLY A 494 16.38 17.59 4.82
CA GLY A 494 17.52 17.35 5.71
C GLY A 494 17.48 18.26 6.94
N GLU A 495 17.12 19.53 6.77
CA GLU A 495 16.99 20.47 7.89
C GLU A 495 15.87 20.10 8.87
N LEU A 496 14.79 19.48 8.38
CA LEU A 496 13.68 18.96 9.21
C LEU A 496 14.17 18.03 10.33
N THR A 497 15.05 17.06 10.02
CA THR A 497 15.59 16.12 11.03
C THR A 497 16.76 16.72 11.81
N LYS A 498 17.59 17.55 11.18
CA LYS A 498 18.72 18.22 11.85
C LYS A 498 18.30 19.16 12.98
N ARG A 499 17.13 19.78 12.90
CA ARG A 499 16.55 20.60 13.99
C ARG A 499 16.47 19.85 15.31
N ASP A 500 16.32 18.53 15.26
CA ASP A 500 16.29 17.67 16.44
C ASP A 500 17.64 16.94 16.69
N GLY A 501 18.72 17.35 16.02
CA GLY A 501 20.04 16.69 16.12
C GLY A 501 20.10 15.32 15.43
N ARG A 502 19.16 15.04 14.52
CA ARG A 502 19.02 13.75 13.84
C ARG A 502 19.34 13.85 12.35
N LEU A 503 19.50 12.71 11.71
CA LEU A 503 19.75 12.61 10.27
C LEU A 503 18.87 11.54 9.65
N TRP A 504 18.36 11.83 8.46
CA TRP A 504 17.74 10.80 7.63
C TRP A 504 18.72 9.68 7.31
N ARG A 505 18.23 8.45 7.35
CA ARG A 505 18.87 7.33 6.68
C ARG A 505 19.00 7.65 5.19
N ARG A 506 20.17 7.36 4.62
CA ARG A 506 20.43 7.67 3.20
C ARG A 506 19.64 6.74 2.30
N ILE A 507 19.04 7.32 1.26
CA ILE A 507 18.45 6.56 0.15
C ILE A 507 19.61 6.06 -0.72
N ALA A 508 19.87 4.77 -0.61
CA ALA A 508 20.89 4.07 -1.39
C ALA A 508 20.22 3.14 -2.40
N VAL A 509 20.85 2.99 -3.57
CA VAL A 509 20.48 1.93 -4.51
C VAL A 509 20.67 0.60 -3.78
N PRO A 510 19.63 -0.24 -3.66
CA PRO A 510 19.78 -1.57 -3.08
C PRO A 510 20.90 -2.30 -3.82
N LYS A 511 21.89 -2.82 -3.09
CA LYS A 511 22.99 -3.56 -3.73
C LYS A 511 22.39 -4.78 -4.42
N ALA A 512 22.63 -4.94 -5.72
CA ALA A 512 22.40 -6.22 -6.39
C ALA A 512 23.26 -7.28 -5.69
N ARG A 513 22.63 -8.34 -5.16
CA ARG A 513 23.39 -9.44 -4.56
C ARG A 513 24.15 -10.17 -5.67
N ALA A 514 25.46 -10.34 -5.47
CA ALA A 514 26.25 -11.26 -6.28
C ALA A 514 25.63 -12.65 -6.10
N GLY A 515 25.29 -13.30 -7.22
CA GLY A 515 24.50 -14.52 -7.24
C GLY A 515 24.96 -15.57 -6.24
N SER A 516 23.98 -16.32 -5.73
CA SER A 516 24.14 -17.61 -5.07
C SER A 516 25.20 -18.44 -5.81
N ARG A 517 26.44 -18.41 -5.33
CA ARG A 517 27.37 -19.48 -5.65
C ARG A 517 26.83 -20.70 -4.94
N SER A 518 26.25 -21.59 -5.74
CA SER A 518 26.05 -23.00 -5.41
C SER A 518 27.25 -23.50 -4.60
N ALA A 519 26.98 -23.97 -3.39
CA ALA A 519 27.81 -24.96 -2.72
C ALA A 519 27.01 -26.26 -2.69
#